data_AF-A0AB33ZY21-F1
#
_entry.id   AF-A0AB33ZY21-F1
#
_cell.length_a   1.000
_cell.length_b   1.000
_cell.length_c   1.000
_cell.angle_alpha   90.00
_cell.angle_beta   90.00
_cell.angle_gamma   90.00
#
_symmetry.space_group_name_H-M   'P 1'
#
loop_
_entity.id
_entity.type
_entity.pdbx_description
1 polymer ?
#
loop_
_entity_poly.entity_id
_entity_poly.type
_entity_poly.pdbx_seq_one_letter_code
_entity_poly.pdbx_strand_id
1 'polypeptide(L)' 'MHQTLLTFKHNYIGVLNGISCSYSNGCLEGVNRKIKQIERTAYGYSNFKHLLIRIRLEENIVKEKESSNYSLVA' A
#
# COMPACT_ATOMS: atom_id res chain seq x y z
N MET A 1 -5.02 3.23 29.72
CA MET A 1 -5.78 1.96 29.85
C MET A 1 -7.27 2.15 29.63
N HIS A 2 -7.93 3.14 30.25
CA HIS A 2 -9.38 3.36 30.10
C HIS A 2 -9.83 3.54 28.64
N GLN A 3 -9.21 4.45 27.88
CA GLN A 3 -9.57 4.70 26.47
C GLN A 3 -9.39 3.47 25.57
N THR A 4 -8.32 2.71 25.76
CA THR A 4 -8.04 1.48 25.00
C THR A 4 -9.16 0.44 25.18
N LEU A 5 -9.64 0.27 26.42
CA LEU A 5 -10.75 -0.64 26.73
C LEU A 5 -12.07 -0.18 26.10
N LEU A 6 -12.34 1.13 26.10
CA LEU A 6 -13.51 1.69 25.43
C LEU A 6 -13.46 1.46 23.92
N THR A 7 -12.30 1.71 23.30
CA THR A 7 -12.10 1.46 21.86
C THR A 7 -12.23 -0.02 21.52
N PHE A 8 -11.71 -0.92 22.36
CA PHE A 8 -11.87 -2.36 22.17
C PHE A 8 -13.34 -2.78 22.27
N LYS A 9 -14.06 -2.31 23.30
CA LYS A 9 -15.49 -2.59 23.47
C LYS A 9 -16.31 -2.09 22.28
N HIS A 10 -15.99 -0.90 21.76
CA HIS A 10 -16.65 -0.33 20.59
C HIS A 10 -16.41 -1.15 19.31
N ASN A 11 -15.20 -1.69 19.13
CA ASN A 11 -14.82 -2.44 17.92
C ASN A 11 -14.91 -3.97 18.07
N TYR A 12 -15.55 -4.46 19.14
CA TYR A 12 -15.56 -5.88 19.52
C TYR A 12 -16.02 -6.81 18.39
N ILE A 13 -17.06 -6.42 17.64
CA ILE A 13 -17.57 -7.19 16.50
C ILE A 13 -16.51 -7.33 15.40
N GLY A 14 -15.77 -6.25 15.11
CA GLY A 14 -14.69 -6.27 14.12
C GLY A 14 -13.55 -7.20 14.53
N VAL A 15 -13.24 -7.27 15.83
CA VAL A 15 -12.25 -8.21 16.37
C VAL A 15 -12.69 -9.65 16.19
N LEU A 16 -13.95 -9.97 16.52
CA LEU A 16 -14.50 -11.32 16.31
C LEU A 16 -14.48 -11.74 14.84
N ASN A 17 -14.84 -10.82 13.94
CA ASN A 17 -14.81 -11.06 12.50
C ASN A 17 -13.37 -11.27 12.00
N GLY A 18 -12.40 -10.51 12.53
CA GLY A 18 -10.99 -10.66 12.19
C GLY A 18 -10.43 -12.02 12.62
N ILE A 19 -10.83 -12.54 13.77
CA ILE A 19 -10.41 -13.87 14.26
C ILE A 19 -11.05 -15.00 13.44
N SER A 20 -12.31 -14.82 13.03
CA SER A 20 -13.05 -15.84 12.27
C SER A 20 -12.68 -15.86 10.78
N CYS A 21 -11.99 -14.84 10.30
CA CYS A 21 -11.59 -14.70 8.90
C CYS A 21 -10.37 -15.57 8.59
N SER A 22 -10.41 -16.30 7.47
CA SER A 22 -9.27 -17.08 6.97
C SER A 22 -8.20 -16.24 6.29
N TYR A 23 -8.50 -14.98 5.94
CA TYR A 23 -7.55 -14.08 5.29
C TYR A 23 -6.68 -13.38 6.33
N SER A 24 -5.36 -13.44 6.11
CA SER A 24 -4.40 -12.68 6.91
C SER A 24 -4.33 -11.23 6.46
N ASN A 25 -4.24 -10.31 7.43
CA ASN A 25 -3.93 -8.91 7.17
C ASN A 25 -2.47 -8.67 6.73
N GLY A 26 -1.62 -9.72 6.71
CA GLY A 26 -0.20 -9.60 6.42
C GLY A 26 0.13 -8.96 5.06
N CYS A 27 -0.64 -9.25 4.01
CA CYS A 27 -0.45 -8.60 2.71
C CYS A 27 -0.72 -7.09 2.78
N LEU A 28 -1.81 -6.70 3.45
CA LEU A 28 -2.21 -5.30 3.61
C LEU A 28 -1.20 -4.54 4.49
N GLU A 29 -0.72 -5.18 5.56
CA GLU A 29 0.36 -4.65 6.40
C GLU A 29 1.67 -4.49 5.61
N GLY A 30 1.99 -5.44 4.72
CA GLY A 30 3.14 -5.37 3.82
C GLY A 30 3.09 -4.17 2.89
N VAL A 31 1.93 -3.93 2.25
CA VAL A 31 1.70 -2.75 1.39
C VAL A 31 1.81 -1.46 2.22
N ASN A 32 1.18 -1.40 3.39
CA ASN A 32 1.25 -0.24 4.28
C ASN A 32 2.70 0.07 4.72
N ARG A 33 3.52 -0.97 4.97
CA ARG A 33 4.93 -0.80 5.29
C ARG A 33 5.71 -0.20 4.12
N LYS A 34 5.51 -0.69 2.90
CA LYS A 34 6.16 -0.14 1.69
C LYS A 34 5.79 1.33 1.45
N ILE A 35 4.51 1.68 1.54
CA ILE A 35 4.05 3.08 1.39
C ILE A 35 4.74 3.97 2.43
N LYS A 36 4.72 3.57 3.70
CA LYS A 36 5.40 4.33 4.76
C LYS A 36 6.92 4.42 4.55
N GLN A 37 7.54 3.43 3.91
CA GLN A 37 8.97 3.49 3.58
C GLN A 37 9.23 4.50 2.46
N ILE A 38 8.43 4.51 1.41
CA ILE A 38 8.48 5.50 0.31
C ILE A 38 8.36 6.92 0.88
N GLU A 39 7.41 7.17 1.76
CA GLU A 39 7.21 8.48 2.39
C GLU A 39 8.42 8.92 3.23
N ARG A 40 9.04 8.00 3.98
CA ARG A 40 10.24 8.30 4.79
C ARG A 40 11.47 8.62 3.93
N THR A 41 11.65 7.90 2.82
CA THR A 41 12.82 8.10 1.94
C THR A 41 12.67 9.33 1.05
N ALA A 42 11.44 9.70 0.67
CA ALA A 42 11.20 10.82 -0.24
C ALA A 42 11.28 12.20 0.43
N TYR A 43 11.41 12.29 1.76
CA TYR A 43 11.35 13.54 2.54
C TYR A 43 10.08 14.39 2.27
N GLY A 44 9.02 13.75 1.73
CA GLY A 44 7.75 14.36 1.35
C GLY A 44 7.58 14.55 -0.16
N TYR A 45 6.36 14.33 -0.63
CA TYR A 45 5.95 14.66 -2.00
C TYR A 45 5.07 15.90 -1.97
N SER A 46 5.43 16.94 -2.73
CA SER A 46 4.58 18.15 -2.86
C SER A 46 3.28 17.88 -3.61
N ASN A 47 3.21 16.78 -4.38
CA ASN A 47 2.05 16.39 -5.16
C ASN A 47 1.70 14.92 -4.90
N PHE A 48 0.47 14.65 -4.48
CA PHE A 48 -0.03 13.30 -4.26
C PHE A 48 0.07 12.39 -5.50
N LYS A 49 -0.06 12.96 -6.71
CA LYS A 49 0.12 12.20 -7.96
C LYS A 49 1.52 11.58 -8.06
N HIS A 50 2.55 12.28 -7.59
CA HIS A 50 3.93 11.77 -7.62
C HIS A 50 4.14 10.64 -6.60
N LEU A 51 3.53 10.75 -5.41
CA LEU A 51 3.50 9.65 -4.44
C LEU A 51 2.82 8.40 -5.05
N LEU A 52 1.67 8.58 -5.69
CA LEU A 52 0.93 7.48 -6.32
C LEU A 52 1.71 6.82 -7.45
N ILE A 53 2.40 7.61 -8.29
CA ILE A 53 3.29 7.08 -9.33
C ILE A 53 4.40 6.24 -8.70
N ARG A 54 5.07 6.73 -7.64
CA ARG A 54 6.13 5.99 -6.97
C ARG A 54 5.64 4.66 -6.37
N ILE A 55 4.49 4.68 -5.69
CA ILE A 55 3.88 3.45 -5.13
C ILE A 55 3.62 2.43 -6.25
N ARG A 56 3.08 2.86 -7.40
CA ARG A 56 2.79 1.97 -8.53
C ARG A 56 4.05 1.38 -9.19
N LEU A 57 5.13 2.14 -9.22
CA LEU A 57 6.44 1.66 -9.69
C LEU A 57 7.02 0.61 -8.75
N GLU A 58 6.99 0.85 -7.44
CA GLU A 58 7.53 -0.08 -6.42
C GLU A 58 6.73 -1.39 -6.29
N GLU A 59 5.43 -1.36 -6.61
CA GLU A 59 4.60 -2.57 -6.69
C GLU A 59 4.75 -3.34 -8.02
N ASN A 60 5.61 -2.90 -8.95
CA ASN A 60 5.80 -3.53 -10.27
C ASN A 60 4.49 -3.73 -11.07
N ILE A 61 3.45 -2.92 -10.79
CA ILE A 61 2.16 -3.00 -11.50
C ILE A 61 2.27 -2.36 -12.89
N VAL A 62 3.22 -1.44 -13.07
CA VAL A 62 3.62 -0.96 -14.40
C VAL A 62 4.55 -2.02 -15.01
N LYS A 63 3.97 -3.04 -15.67
CA LYS A 63 4.72 -3.75 -16.70
C LYS A 63 5.12 -2.69 -17.71
N GLU A 64 6.42 -2.52 -17.94
CA GLU A 64 6.88 -1.78 -19.10
C GLU A 64 6.09 -2.34 -20.30
N LYS A 65 5.26 -1.51 -20.93
CA LYS A 65 4.96 -1.75 -22.33
C LYS A 65 6.31 -1.57 -23.00
N GLU A 66 6.95 -2.67 -23.37
CA GLU A 66 8.05 -2.63 -24.32
C GLU A 66 7.65 -1.65 -25.42
N SER A 67 8.41 -0.56 -25.56
CA SER A 67 8.32 0.24 -26.76
C SER A 67 8.69 -0.71 -27.89
N SER A 68 7.74 -1.03 -28.75
CA SER A 68 7.99 -1.72 -30.00
C SER A 68 8.96 -0.86 -30.82
N ASN A 69 10.25 -1.10 -30.64
CA ASN A 69 11.30 -0.60 -31.52
C ASN A 69 11.22 -1.38 -32.83
N TYR A 70 10.37 -0.92 -33.75
CA TYR A 70 10.71 -1.01 -35.16
C TYR A 70 11.05 0.41 -35.60
N SER A 71 12.28 0.79 -35.30
CA SER A 71 13.01 1.82 -36.00
C SER A 71 12.84 1.61 -37.50
N LEU A 72 12.42 2.68 -38.17
CA LEU A 72 12.60 2.97 -39.58
C LEU A 72 13.76 2.18 -40.19
N VAL A 73 13.45 1.17 -40.98
CA VAL A 73 14.39 0.59 -41.94
C VAL A 73 14.51 1.62 -43.06
N ALA A 74 15.72 2.16 -43.20
CA ALA A 74 16.15 2.95 -44.34
C ALA A 74 16.17 2.11 -45.63
#